data_AF-A0A8J8T2B3-F1
#
_entry.id   AF-A0A8J8T2B3-F1
#
_cell.length_a   1.000
_cell.length_b   1.000
_cell.length_c   1.000
_cell.angle_alpha   90.00
_cell.angle_beta   90.00
_cell.angle_gamma   90.00
#
_symmetry.space_group_name_H-M   'P 1'
#
loop_
_entity.id
_entity.type
_entity.pdbx_description
1 polymer ?
#
loop_
_entity_poly.entity_id
_entity_poly.type
_entity_poly.pdbx_seq_one_letter_code
_entity_poly.pdbx_strand_id
1 'polypeptide(L)'
;MFLSSLGILGADIFLFVKTGANVFSWVFLGLGGALFVCSLMSFKLRRSIHLLGFYLLVIFSIFFFQLIATILLLVEKSGIIDKLWEKAGEAIQKEQEFKEALNENIKSVSVAMIVFSLILLSAFITGLLYRKSTANRTEDLKDHLIDQHRKDQQNQALEQAKAKNDAKRAEMEAKYPELAKYR
;
A
#
# COMPACT_ATOMS: atom_id res chain seq x y z
N MET A 1 6.74 -7.07 -10.79
CA MET A 1 6.22 -7.29 -9.42
C MET A 1 5.33 -8.52 -9.36
N PHE A 2 4.19 -8.58 -10.07
CA PHE A 2 3.31 -9.77 -10.01
C PHE A 2 3.99 -11.06 -10.50
N LEU A 3 4.57 -11.06 -11.71
CA LEU A 3 5.30 -12.22 -12.26
C LEU A 3 6.46 -12.67 -11.36
N SER A 4 7.20 -11.74 -10.79
CA SER A 4 8.29 -12.04 -9.86
C SER A 4 7.77 -12.64 -8.55
N SER A 5 6.66 -12.12 -8.00
CA SER A 5 6.04 -12.69 -6.79
C SER A 5 5.47 -14.08 -7.01
N LEU A 6 4.95 -14.36 -8.22
CA LEU A 6 4.45 -15.68 -8.60
C LEU A 6 5.61 -16.69 -8.70
N GLY A 7 6.75 -16.27 -9.26
CA GLY A 7 7.96 -17.09 -9.34
C GLY A 7 8.53 -17.42 -7.95
N ILE A 8 8.59 -16.43 -7.06
CA ILE A 8 9.03 -16.62 -5.67
C ILE A 8 8.10 -17.59 -4.93
N LEU A 9 6.78 -17.38 -5.02
CA LEU A 9 5.80 -18.27 -4.40
C LEU A 9 5.92 -19.71 -4.93
N GLY A 10 6.14 -19.89 -6.24
CA GLY A 10 6.39 -21.19 -6.84
C GLY A 10 7.66 -21.87 -6.33
N ALA A 11 8.74 -21.10 -6.15
CA ALA A 11 9.98 -21.57 -5.55
C ALA A 11 9.80 -21.95 -4.07
N ASP A 12 9.05 -21.15 -3.31
CA ASP A 12 8.78 -21.41 -1.89
C ASP A 12 7.94 -22.68 -1.70
N ILE A 13 6.92 -22.89 -2.53
CA ILE A 13 6.11 -24.13 -2.54
C ILE A 13 6.99 -25.34 -2.88
N PHE A 14 7.85 -25.22 -3.89
CA PHE A 14 8.78 -26.28 -4.25
C PHE A 14 9.73 -26.63 -3.09
N LEU A 15 10.27 -25.61 -2.42
CA LEU A 15 11.17 -25.78 -1.29
C LEU A 15 10.46 -26.40 -0.10
N PHE A 16 9.22 -25.99 0.19
CA PHE A 16 8.37 -26.57 1.22
C PHE A 16 8.10 -28.07 0.99
N VAL A 17 7.76 -28.45 -0.24
CA VAL A 17 7.53 -29.87 -0.59
C VAL A 17 8.82 -30.69 -0.45
N LYS A 18 9.96 -30.14 -0.88
CA LYS A 18 11.25 -30.87 -0.88
C LYS A 18 11.88 -31.03 0.50
N THR A 19 11.78 -30.01 1.35
CA THR A 19 12.46 -29.97 2.68
C THR A 19 11.55 -30.39 3.84
N GLY A 20 10.26 -30.58 3.58
CA GLY A 20 9.27 -30.89 4.61
C GLY A 20 8.84 -29.66 5.42
N ALA A 21 7.92 -29.89 6.36
CA ALA A 21 7.30 -28.85 7.18
C ALA A 21 8.23 -28.34 8.31
N ASN A 22 9.37 -27.78 7.94
CA ASN A 22 10.29 -27.11 8.85
C ASN A 22 9.88 -25.64 9.06
N VAL A 23 10.22 -25.07 10.22
CA VAL A 23 9.94 -23.68 10.57
C VAL A 23 10.44 -22.70 9.50
N PHE A 24 11.62 -22.99 8.93
CA PHE A 24 12.21 -22.19 7.86
C PHE A 24 11.33 -22.17 6.61
N SER A 25 10.84 -23.33 6.18
CA SER A 25 9.98 -23.47 4.99
C SER A 25 8.62 -22.78 5.19
N TRP A 26 8.06 -22.83 6.40
CA TRP A 26 6.85 -22.08 6.75
C TRP A 26 7.06 -20.56 6.71
N VAL A 27 8.20 -20.07 7.19
CA VAL A 27 8.53 -18.65 7.15
C VAL A 27 8.69 -18.17 5.71
N PHE A 28 9.39 -18.92 4.85
CA PHE A 28 9.54 -18.61 3.43
C PHE A 28 8.20 -18.60 2.70
N LEU A 29 7.37 -19.64 2.89
CA LEU A 29 6.04 -19.70 2.31
C LEU A 29 5.15 -18.52 2.74
N GLY A 30 5.22 -18.14 4.02
CA GLY A 30 4.51 -16.97 4.54
C GLY A 30 4.97 -15.66 3.89
N LEU A 31 6.28 -15.50 3.71
CA LEU A 31 6.88 -14.34 3.02
C LEU A 31 6.48 -14.27 1.54
N GLY A 32 6.58 -15.37 0.80
CA GLY A 32 6.13 -15.46 -0.59
C GLY A 32 4.64 -15.17 -0.74
N GLY A 33 3.82 -15.72 0.16
CA GLY A 33 2.38 -15.45 0.23
C GLY A 33 2.08 -13.97 0.50
N ALA A 34 2.75 -13.36 1.47
CA ALA A 34 2.59 -11.94 1.79
C ALA A 34 2.99 -11.04 0.60
N LEU A 35 4.09 -11.36 -0.10
CA LEU A 35 4.53 -10.65 -1.30
C LEU A 35 3.53 -10.77 -2.45
N PHE A 36 2.93 -11.95 -2.63
CA PHE A 36 1.89 -12.17 -3.63
C PHE A 36 0.63 -11.36 -3.31
N VAL A 37 0.17 -11.36 -2.06
CA VAL A 37 -0.97 -10.55 -1.61
C VAL A 37 -0.70 -9.06 -1.81
N CYS A 38 0.50 -8.58 -1.43
CA CYS A 38 0.90 -7.18 -1.66
C CYS A 38 0.88 -6.83 -3.16
N SER A 39 1.34 -7.74 -4.02
CA SER A 39 1.32 -7.57 -5.47
C SER A 39 -0.11 -7.52 -6.03
N LEU A 40 -1.04 -8.32 -5.50
CA LEU A 40 -2.45 -8.28 -5.86
C LEU A 40 -3.12 -6.98 -5.40
N MET A 41 -2.84 -6.52 -4.19
CA MET A 41 -3.36 -5.26 -3.66
C MET A 41 -2.88 -4.07 -4.50
N SER A 42 -1.64 -4.13 -5.00
CA SER A 42 -1.05 -3.12 -5.89
C SER A 42 -1.92 -2.84 -7.13
N PHE A 43 -2.58 -3.84 -7.70
CA PHE A 43 -3.46 -3.62 -8.86
C PHE A 43 -4.72 -2.81 -8.52
N LYS A 44 -5.23 -2.91 -7.29
CA LYS A 44 -6.43 -2.19 -6.82
C LYS A 44 -6.11 -0.82 -6.20
N LEU A 45 -4.84 -0.48 -6.01
CA LEU A 45 -4.40 0.78 -5.39
C LEU A 45 -4.88 2.04 -6.12
N ARG A 46 -5.05 1.98 -7.45
CA ARG A 46 -5.47 3.16 -8.24
C ARG A 46 -6.86 3.69 -7.90
N ARG A 47 -7.71 2.90 -7.21
CA ARG A 47 -9.12 3.23 -6.99
C ARG A 47 -9.47 3.60 -5.55
N SER A 48 -8.59 3.32 -4.57
CA SER A 48 -8.90 3.53 -3.16
C SER A 48 -7.70 4.04 -2.37
N ILE A 49 -7.84 5.25 -1.82
CA ILE A 49 -6.84 5.89 -0.94
C ILE A 49 -6.64 5.08 0.34
N HIS A 50 -7.68 4.44 0.87
CA HIS A 50 -7.59 3.61 2.07
C HIS A 50 -6.72 2.36 1.84
N LEU A 51 -6.84 1.74 0.66
CA LEU A 51 -6.02 0.59 0.29
C LEU A 51 -4.54 0.96 0.17
N LEU A 52 -4.25 2.18 -0.31
CA LEU A 52 -2.90 2.75 -0.36
C LEU A 52 -2.33 3.01 1.03
N GLY A 53 -3.15 3.49 1.97
CA GLY A 53 -2.76 3.60 3.37
C GLY A 53 -2.36 2.25 3.98
N PHE A 54 -3.16 1.21 3.74
CA PHE A 54 -2.87 -0.14 4.24
C PHE A 54 -1.61 -0.73 3.62
N TYR A 55 -1.43 -0.59 2.30
CA TYR A 55 -0.21 -1.02 1.61
C TYR A 55 1.05 -0.35 2.18
N LEU A 56 0.99 0.96 2.44
CA LEU A 56 2.08 1.69 3.08
C LEU A 56 2.39 1.19 4.50
N LEU A 57 1.36 0.86 5.28
CA LEU A 57 1.53 0.29 6.62
C LEU A 57 2.24 -1.06 6.54
N VAL A 58 1.84 -1.95 5.63
CA VAL A 58 2.49 -3.25 5.43
C VAL A 58 3.96 -3.07 5.03
N ILE A 59 4.26 -2.18 4.07
CA ILE A 59 5.64 -1.89 3.69
C ILE A 59 6.46 -1.38 4.88
N PHE A 60 5.89 -0.48 5.67
CA PHE A 60 6.57 0.08 6.83
C PHE A 60 6.87 -0.99 7.90
N SER A 61 5.93 -1.90 8.15
CA SER A 61 6.13 -3.04 9.04
C SER A 61 7.24 -3.98 8.55
N ILE A 62 7.27 -4.29 7.25
CA ILE A 62 8.32 -5.11 6.64
C ILE A 62 9.68 -4.41 6.77
N PHE A 63 9.74 -3.11 6.47
CA PHE A 63 10.95 -2.30 6.63
C PHE A 63 11.46 -2.33 8.07
N PHE A 64 10.60 -2.14 9.06
CA PHE A 64 10.99 -2.13 10.47
C PHE A 64 11.50 -3.50 10.94
N PHE A 65 10.80 -4.58 10.55
CA PHE A 65 11.24 -5.94 10.83
C PHE A 65 12.61 -6.24 10.19
N GLN A 66 12.79 -5.83 8.94
CA GLN A 66 14.06 -6.00 8.23
C GLN A 66 15.19 -5.18 8.86
N LEU A 67 14.90 -3.97 9.34
CA LEU A 67 15.87 -3.13 10.05
C LEU A 67 16.32 -3.81 11.35
N ILE A 68 15.39 -4.32 12.17
CA ILE A 68 15.71 -5.07 13.38
C ILE A 68 16.55 -6.30 13.05
N ALA A 69 16.13 -7.09 12.05
CA ALA A 69 16.87 -8.29 11.65
C ALA A 69 18.31 -7.95 11.19
N THR A 70 18.47 -6.85 10.45
CA THR A 70 19.79 -6.37 10.00
C THR A 70 20.66 -5.98 11.18
N ILE A 71 20.11 -5.26 12.16
CA ILE A 71 20.84 -4.86 13.37
C ILE A 71 21.26 -6.09 14.18
N LEU A 72 20.34 -7.03 14.43
CA LEU A 72 20.64 -8.27 15.15
C LEU A 72 21.74 -9.07 14.46
N LEU A 73 21.69 -9.17 13.14
CA LEU A 73 22.65 -9.93 12.34
C LEU A 73 24.05 -9.27 12.31
N LEU A 74 24.12 -7.94 12.42
CA LEU A 74 25.38 -7.21 12.56
C LEU A 74 25.96 -7.25 13.98
N VAL A 75 25.12 -7.18 15.01
CA VAL A 75 25.55 -7.13 16.42
C VAL A 75 25.91 -8.53 16.94
N GLU A 76 25.07 -9.54 16.71
CA GLU A 76 25.30 -10.91 17.19
C GLU A 76 26.02 -11.79 16.16
N LYS A 77 26.73 -11.19 15.20
CA LYS A 77 27.38 -11.91 14.10
C LYS A 77 28.22 -13.10 14.57
N SER A 78 29.06 -12.90 15.59
CA SER A 78 29.91 -13.96 16.16
C SER A 78 29.08 -15.05 16.84
N GLY A 79 28.10 -14.67 17.68
CA GLY A 79 27.24 -15.62 18.38
C GLY A 79 26.35 -16.45 17.45
N ILE A 80 25.95 -15.90 16.30
CA ILE A 80 25.20 -16.63 15.27
C ILE A 80 26.10 -17.67 14.59
N ILE A 81 27.34 -17.30 14.26
CA ILE A 81 28.31 -18.21 13.62
C ILE A 81 28.61 -19.39 14.55
N ASP A 82 28.86 -19.14 15.84
CA ASP A 82 29.17 -20.20 16.81
C ASP A 82 27.97 -21.13 17.03
N LYS A 83 26.74 -20.60 17.16
CA LYS A 83 25.52 -21.43 17.26
C LYS A 83 25.22 -22.25 15.99
N LEU A 84 25.56 -21.72 14.82
CA LEU A 84 25.40 -22.45 13.56
C LEU A 84 26.45 -23.55 13.42
N TRP A 85 27.66 -23.33 13.91
CA TRP A 85 28.71 -24.34 14.00
C TRP A 85 28.31 -25.49 14.94
N GLU A 86 27.84 -25.18 16.15
CA GLU A 86 27.34 -26.17 17.11
C GLU A 86 26.23 -27.05 16.52
N LYS A 87 25.38 -26.48 15.65
CA LYS A 87 24.31 -27.22 14.96
C LYS A 87 24.76 -27.98 13.71
N ALA A 88 25.79 -27.51 13.01
CA ALA A 88 26.35 -28.20 11.86
C ALA A 88 27.08 -29.49 12.29
N GLY A 89 27.56 -29.53 13.53
CA GLY A 89 28.28 -30.66 14.10
C GLY A 89 29.64 -30.88 13.42
N GLU A 90 30.43 -31.80 13.98
CA GLU A 90 31.79 -32.20 13.52
C GLU A 90 31.86 -32.74 12.07
N ALA A 91 30.75 -32.70 11.31
CA ALA A 91 30.66 -33.13 9.92
C ALA A 91 31.56 -32.32 8.96
N ILE A 92 32.05 -31.15 9.40
CA ILE A 92 32.96 -30.30 8.64
C ILE A 92 34.32 -30.38 9.31
N GLN A 93 35.28 -31.10 8.73
CA GLN A 93 36.64 -31.29 9.30
C GLN A 93 37.47 -30.00 9.41
N LYS A 94 36.92 -28.84 9.00
CA LYS A 94 37.63 -27.57 8.93
C LYS A 94 36.76 -26.42 9.46
N GLU A 95 36.74 -26.30 10.78
CA GLU A 95 36.05 -25.23 11.50
C GLU A 95 36.40 -23.84 10.96
N GLN A 96 37.67 -23.60 10.67
CA GLN A 96 38.17 -22.29 10.27
C GLN A 96 37.70 -21.89 8.87
N GLU A 97 37.76 -22.80 7.89
CA GLU A 97 37.22 -22.57 6.54
C GLU A 97 35.70 -22.35 6.56
N PHE A 98 34.97 -23.07 7.42
CA PHE A 98 33.53 -22.88 7.57
C PHE A 98 33.19 -21.52 8.19
N LYS A 99 33.86 -21.13 9.27
CA LYS A 99 33.65 -19.84 9.93
C LYS A 99 33.98 -18.68 9.00
N GLU A 100 35.05 -18.77 8.21
CA GLU A 100 35.40 -17.76 7.20
C GLU A 100 34.33 -17.65 6.10
N ALA A 101 33.89 -18.79 5.53
CA ALA A 101 32.84 -18.81 4.51
C ALA A 101 31.50 -18.25 5.03
N LEU A 102 31.12 -18.57 6.28
CA LEU A 102 29.93 -18.02 6.92
C LEU A 102 30.07 -16.51 7.17
N ASN A 103 31.23 -16.07 7.63
CA ASN A 103 31.52 -14.66 7.90
C ASN A 103 31.41 -13.80 6.63
N GLU A 104 31.89 -14.30 5.50
CA GLU A 104 31.77 -13.66 4.18
C GLU A 104 30.31 -13.64 3.69
N ASN A 105 29.61 -14.77 3.78
CA ASN A 105 28.19 -14.84 3.43
C ASN A 105 27.33 -13.91 4.27
N ILE A 106 27.55 -13.86 5.59
CA ILE A 106 26.85 -12.93 6.50
C ILE A 106 27.14 -11.48 6.10
N LYS A 107 28.37 -11.15 5.70
CA LYS A 107 28.72 -9.79 5.22
C LYS A 107 27.95 -9.45 3.94
N SER A 108 27.91 -10.37 2.97
CA SER A 108 27.16 -10.21 1.72
C SER A 108 25.66 -10.02 1.97
N VAL A 109 25.07 -10.90 2.80
CA VAL A 109 23.66 -10.82 3.21
C VAL A 109 23.36 -9.50 3.93
N SER A 110 24.22 -9.06 4.85
CA SER A 110 24.06 -7.78 5.56
C SER A 110 23.98 -6.60 4.58
N VAL A 111 24.89 -6.56 3.60
CA VAL A 111 24.92 -5.50 2.58
C VAL A 111 23.64 -5.54 1.74
N ALA A 112 23.21 -6.73 1.31
CA ALA A 112 21.95 -6.89 0.59
C ALA A 112 20.75 -6.40 1.41
N MET A 113 20.67 -6.75 2.69
CA MET A 113 19.59 -6.31 3.58
C MET A 113 19.55 -4.79 3.75
N ILE A 114 20.71 -4.12 3.82
CA ILE A 114 20.80 -2.65 3.86
C ILE A 114 20.27 -2.05 2.55
N VAL A 115 20.71 -2.55 1.39
CA VAL A 115 20.25 -2.07 0.08
C VAL A 115 18.74 -2.25 -0.07
N PHE A 116 18.20 -3.41 0.29
CA PHE A 116 16.75 -3.63 0.26
C PHE A 116 15.99 -2.71 1.24
N SER A 117 16.56 -2.41 2.40
CA SER A 117 15.96 -1.46 3.35
C SER A 117 15.87 -0.06 2.75
N LEU A 118 16.90 0.39 2.04
CA LEU A 118 16.89 1.67 1.31
C LEU A 118 15.83 1.69 0.19
N ILE A 119 15.70 0.59 -0.55
CA ILE A 119 14.65 0.44 -1.58
C ILE A 119 13.26 0.54 -0.94
N LEU A 120 13.01 -0.19 0.15
CA LEU A 120 11.72 -0.14 0.88
C LEU A 120 11.42 1.26 1.41
N LEU A 121 12.42 1.94 1.99
CA LEU A 121 12.27 3.31 2.46
C LEU A 121 11.92 4.27 1.31
N SER A 122 12.61 4.16 0.17
CA SER A 122 12.32 4.97 -1.01
C SER A 122 10.91 4.72 -1.56
N ALA A 123 10.46 3.47 -1.57
CA ALA A 123 9.12 3.08 -1.99
C ALA A 123 8.05 3.63 -1.02
N PHE A 124 8.32 3.58 0.28
CA PHE A 124 7.44 4.14 1.31
C PHE A 124 7.28 5.66 1.16
N ILE A 125 8.40 6.39 1.00
CA ILE A 125 8.37 7.84 0.78
C ILE A 125 7.59 8.18 -0.48
N THR A 126 7.87 7.48 -1.58
CA THR A 126 7.17 7.70 -2.86
C THR A 126 5.68 7.43 -2.72
N GLY A 127 5.29 6.36 -2.02
CA GLY A 127 3.88 6.06 -1.80
C GLY A 127 3.18 7.05 -0.87
N LEU A 128 3.87 7.63 0.13
CA LEU A 128 3.34 8.74 0.94
C LEU A 128 3.07 9.99 0.09
N LEU A 129 4.02 10.36 -0.78
CA LEU A 129 3.86 11.48 -1.70
C LEU A 129 2.71 11.24 -2.68
N TYR A 130 2.62 10.03 -3.23
CA TYR A 130 1.52 9.63 -4.11
C TYR A 130 0.16 9.68 -3.40
N ARG A 131 0.09 9.24 -2.13
CA ARG A 131 -1.12 9.32 -1.32
C ARG A 131 -1.57 10.76 -1.11
N LYS A 132 -0.65 11.66 -0.74
CA LYS A 132 -0.96 13.09 -0.56
C LYS A 132 -1.47 13.72 -1.86
N SER A 133 -0.80 13.45 -2.98
CA SER A 133 -1.22 13.94 -4.30
C SER A 133 -2.63 13.45 -4.69
N THR A 134 -2.94 12.18 -4.41
CA THR A 134 -4.24 11.59 -4.74
C THR A 134 -5.36 12.06 -3.81
N ALA A 135 -5.06 12.28 -2.53
CA ALA A 135 -6.01 12.80 -1.54
C ALA A 135 -6.48 14.20 -1.91
N ASN A 136 -5.55 15.12 -2.22
CA ASN A 136 -5.88 16.48 -2.62
C ASN A 136 -6.82 16.50 -3.84
N ARG A 137 -6.52 15.68 -4.86
CA ARG A 137 -7.36 15.59 -6.06
C ARG A 137 -8.77 15.04 -5.79
N THR A 138 -8.93 14.22 -4.76
CA THR A 138 -10.23 13.64 -4.39
C THR A 138 -11.06 14.63 -3.57
N GLU A 139 -10.41 15.43 -2.71
CA GLU A 139 -11.05 16.52 -1.98
C GLU A 139 -11.52 17.62 -2.94
N ASP A 140 -10.68 18.05 -3.87
CA ASP A 140 -11.06 19.06 -4.89
C ASP A 140 -12.27 18.62 -5.71
N LEU A 141 -12.33 17.34 -6.09
CA LEU A 141 -13.47 16.78 -6.83
C LEU A 141 -14.75 16.78 -5.98
N LYS A 142 -14.63 16.42 -4.69
CA LYS A 142 -15.76 16.41 -3.76
C LYS A 142 -16.31 17.82 -3.56
N ASP A 143 -15.44 18.82 -3.40
CA ASP A 143 -15.84 20.21 -3.23
C ASP A 143 -16.53 20.75 -4.49
N HIS A 144 -16.02 20.41 -5.67
CA HIS A 144 -16.67 20.76 -6.94
C HIS A 144 -18.06 20.14 -7.08
N LEU A 145 -18.25 18.88 -6.66
CA LEU A 145 -19.55 18.22 -6.67
C LEU A 145 -20.54 18.86 -5.68
N ILE A 146 -20.07 19.29 -4.50
CA ILE A 146 -20.90 19.99 -3.52
C ILE A 146 -21.33 21.35 -4.05
N ASP A 147 -20.42 22.11 -4.66
CA ASP A 147 -20.74 23.42 -5.22
C ASP A 147 -21.68 23.32 -6.43
N GLN A 148 -21.53 22.28 -7.26
CA GLN A 148 -22.47 21.99 -8.33
C GLN A 148 -23.88 21.69 -7.79
N HIS A 149 -23.97 20.84 -6.75
CA HIS A 149 -25.25 20.53 -6.11
C HIS A 149 -25.90 21.76 -5.47
N ARG A 150 -25.12 22.67 -4.87
CA ARG A 150 -25.62 23.95 -4.33
C ARG A 150 -26.18 24.84 -5.43
N LYS A 151 -25.50 24.94 -6.58
CA LYS A 151 -25.99 25.70 -7.74
C LYS A 151 -27.27 25.12 -8.31
N ASP A 152 -27.35 23.80 -8.42
CA ASP A 152 -28.54 23.11 -8.91
C ASP A 152 -29.75 23.36 -7.98
N GLN A 153 -29.54 23.32 -6.66
CA GLN A 153 -30.58 23.66 -5.69
C GLN A 153 -31.03 25.14 -5.80
N GLN A 154 -30.10 26.07 -5.96
CA GLN A 154 -30.43 27.48 -6.16
C GLN A 154 -31.23 27.70 -7.45
N ASN A 155 -30.83 27.06 -8.55
CA ASN A 155 -31.53 27.14 -9.82
C ASN A 155 -32.95 26.58 -9.70
N GLN A 156 -33.13 25.43 -9.06
CA GLN A 156 -34.46 24.85 -8.79
C GLN A 156 -35.33 25.78 -7.94
N ALA A 157 -34.78 26.39 -6.89
CA ALA A 157 -35.52 27.35 -6.06
C ALA A 157 -35.93 28.59 -6.86
N LEU A 158 -35.06 29.07 -7.76
CA LEU A 158 -35.32 30.23 -8.61
C LEU A 158 -36.38 29.93 -9.67
N GLU A 159 -36.36 28.73 -10.26
CA GLU A 159 -37.40 28.25 -11.16
C GLU A 159 -38.75 28.11 -10.45
N GLN A 160 -38.78 27.55 -9.24
CA GLN A 160 -40.01 27.48 -8.43
C GLN A 160 -40.53 28.87 -8.06
N ALA A 161 -39.65 29.81 -7.74
CA ALA A 161 -40.04 31.20 -7.43
C ALA A 161 -40.60 31.90 -8.67
N LYS A 162 -39.99 31.74 -9.84
CA LYS A 162 -40.50 32.23 -11.12
C LYS A 162 -41.87 31.63 -11.43
N ALA A 163 -42.01 30.30 -11.37
CA ALA A 163 -43.28 29.62 -11.61
C ALA A 163 -44.39 30.09 -10.65
N LYS A 164 -44.07 30.30 -9.37
CA LYS A 164 -45.02 30.88 -8.40
C LYS A 164 -45.39 32.32 -8.72
N ASN A 165 -44.44 33.13 -9.18
CA ASN A 165 -44.69 34.53 -9.53
C ASN A 165 -45.51 34.63 -10.82
N ASP A 166 -45.20 33.80 -11.83
CA ASP A 166 -45.95 33.71 -13.08
C ASP A 166 -47.37 33.19 -12.84
N ALA A 167 -47.56 32.20 -11.97
CA ALA A 167 -48.89 31.75 -11.55
C ALA A 167 -49.68 32.86 -10.84
N LYS A 168 -49.05 33.60 -9.92
CA LYS A 168 -49.68 34.76 -9.25
C LYS A 168 -50.02 35.87 -10.24
N ARG A 169 -49.16 36.14 -11.21
CA ARG A 169 -49.42 37.12 -12.29
C ARG A 169 -50.62 36.69 -13.12
N ALA A 170 -50.68 35.44 -13.54
CA ALA A 170 -51.81 34.90 -14.29
C ALA A 170 -53.13 34.98 -13.49
N GLU A 171 -53.09 34.67 -12.18
CA GLU A 171 -54.24 34.82 -11.29
C GLU A 171 -54.71 36.29 -11.16
N MET A 172 -53.77 37.22 -11.02
CA MET A 172 -54.06 38.66 -10.96
C MET A 172 -54.61 39.20 -12.29
N GLU A 173 -54.07 38.76 -13.43
CA GLU A 173 -54.57 39.10 -14.77
C GLU A 173 -55.99 38.54 -14.99
N ALA A 174 -56.27 37.32 -14.51
CA ALA A 174 -57.61 36.73 -14.58
C ALA A 174 -58.63 37.49 -13.69
N LYS A 175 -58.19 37.98 -12.53
CA LYS A 175 -59.04 38.72 -11.58
C LYS A 175 -59.24 40.19 -11.97
N TYR A 176 -58.27 40.79 -12.67
CA TYR A 176 -58.29 42.20 -13.09
C TYR A 176 -57.84 42.32 -14.56
N PRO A 177 -58.74 42.08 -15.52
CA PRO A 177 -58.41 42.01 -16.95
C PRO A 177 -57.90 43.34 -17.54
N GLU A 178 -58.13 44.46 -16.85
CA GLU A 178 -57.64 45.78 -17.28
C GLU A 178 -56.12 45.94 -17.12
N LEU A 179 -55.48 45.14 -16.24
CA LEU A 179 -54.03 45.15 -16.04
C LEU A 179 -53.26 44.55 -17.21
N ALA A 180 -53.89 43.71 -18.04
CA ALA A 180 -53.26 43.10 -19.20
C ALA A 180 -52.89 44.11 -20.31
N LYS A 181 -53.44 45.34 -20.25
CA LYS A 181 -53.16 46.42 -21.21
C LYS A 181 -51.82 47.14 -20.99
N TYR A 182 -51.16 46.95 -19.85
CA TYR A 182 -49.91 47.63 -19.47
C TYR A 182 -48.67 46.74 -19.59
N ARG A 183 -48.77 45.67 -20.38
CA ARG A 183 -47.69 44.71 -20.62
C ARG A 183 -46.70 45.21 -21.68
#